data_AF-G3TKI5-F1
#
_entry.id   AF-G3TKI5-F1
#
_cell.length_a   1.000
_cell.length_b   1.000
_cell.length_c   1.000
_cell.angle_alpha   90.00
_cell.angle_beta   90.00
_cell.angle_gamma   90.00
#
_symmetry.space_group_name_H-M   'P 1'
#
loop_
_entity.id
_entity.type
_entity.pdbx_description
1 polymer ?
#
loop_
_entity_poly.entity_id
_entity_poly.type
_entity_poly.pdbx_seq_one_letter_code
_entity_poly.pdbx_strand_id
1 'polypeptide(L)'
;LQNVRIDPSSLSFNMWKEIPVPFYLSVYFFHVVNPDNVLKGEKPQVQERGPYVYREFRHKSNITFNDNDTVSFLEYRTFQFQPAKSYGLESDYIVMPNILVLTAAMLVENQPLSLKVLMSLAFSTLGERAFMNRTVGEIMWGYEDPLMDFINKYFPNLLPFNGKFGLFSELNNTHSGLFTVFTGVKDFSRIHLVNKWNGLSKVSFWHSDQCNMINGTSGQMWAPFMTPESSLEFYSPDACRSMKLVYQEAGVFEGIPIYRFVAPPTLFANGSVYPPNEGFCPCLESGIQNVSTCRFGAPLFLSHPHFYNADPVLAEAVLGLHPNHQEHSLFLDIHPVTGIPMNCSVKLQLSLYIKAVKGIG
;
A
#
# COMPACT_ATOMS: atom_id res chain seq x y z
N LEU A 1 -11.24 -23.88 -20.81
CA LEU A 1 -11.47 -22.46 -21.15
C LEU A 1 -12.81 -21.93 -20.65
N GLN A 2 -13.95 -22.58 -20.91
CA GLN A 2 -15.26 -22.10 -20.43
C GLN A 2 -15.33 -21.97 -18.90
N ASN A 3 -14.66 -22.85 -18.17
CA ASN A 3 -14.71 -22.92 -16.69
C ASN A 3 -13.92 -21.82 -15.95
N VAL A 4 -13.14 -20.99 -16.66
CA VAL A 4 -12.28 -19.95 -16.07
C VAL A 4 -12.71 -18.53 -16.45
N ARG A 5 -13.72 -18.39 -17.31
CA ARG A 5 -14.25 -17.08 -17.75
C ARG A 5 -14.95 -16.36 -16.59
N ILE A 6 -15.01 -15.04 -16.65
CA ILE A 6 -15.91 -14.30 -15.76
C ILE A 6 -17.30 -14.29 -16.41
N ASP A 7 -18.05 -15.37 -16.21
CA ASP A 7 -19.40 -15.54 -16.75
C ASP A 7 -20.28 -16.21 -15.70
N PRO A 8 -21.52 -15.76 -15.44
CA PRO A 8 -22.38 -16.33 -14.40
C PRO A 8 -22.64 -17.84 -14.52
N SER A 9 -22.52 -18.41 -15.72
CA SER A 9 -22.64 -19.85 -15.96
C SER A 9 -21.36 -20.66 -15.73
N SER A 10 -20.22 -19.98 -15.58
CA SER A 10 -18.92 -20.62 -15.38
C SER A 10 -18.69 -21.06 -13.93
N LEU A 11 -17.88 -22.12 -13.77
CA LEU A 11 -17.48 -22.62 -12.45
C LEU A 11 -16.68 -21.57 -11.64
N SER A 12 -15.85 -20.78 -12.32
CA SER A 12 -14.98 -19.77 -11.69
C SER A 12 -15.72 -18.54 -11.19
N PHE A 13 -16.93 -18.24 -11.67
CA PHE A 13 -17.59 -16.98 -11.36
C PHE A 13 -17.90 -16.81 -9.87
N ASN A 14 -18.37 -17.86 -9.21
CA ASN A 14 -18.65 -17.80 -7.77
C ASN A 14 -17.35 -17.57 -6.98
N MET A 15 -16.25 -18.23 -7.35
CA MET A 15 -14.94 -18.03 -6.72
C MET A 15 -14.36 -16.63 -7.01
N TRP A 16 -14.63 -16.08 -8.19
CA TRP A 16 -14.24 -14.73 -8.56
C TRP A 16 -15.04 -13.67 -7.78
N LYS A 17 -16.34 -13.89 -7.63
CA LYS A 17 -17.26 -13.01 -6.89
C LYS A 17 -16.95 -13.00 -5.39
N GLU A 18 -16.78 -14.19 -4.81
CA GLU A 18 -16.48 -14.42 -3.40
C GLU A 18 -15.33 -15.42 -3.30
N ILE A 19 -14.15 -14.92 -2.92
CA ILE A 19 -12.94 -15.74 -2.88
C ILE A 19 -13.06 -16.74 -1.72
N PRO A 20 -12.99 -18.06 -1.97
CA PRO A 20 -13.29 -19.08 -0.96
C PRO A 20 -12.14 -19.32 0.04
N VAL A 21 -11.07 -18.53 -0.01
CA VAL A 21 -9.89 -18.67 0.86
C VAL A 21 -9.73 -17.44 1.76
N PRO A 22 -9.32 -17.63 3.03
CA PRO A 22 -9.12 -16.52 3.95
C PRO A 22 -7.88 -15.72 3.59
N PHE A 23 -8.02 -14.40 3.52
CA PHE A 23 -6.88 -13.48 3.47
C PHE A 23 -6.55 -13.00 4.88
N TYR A 24 -5.26 -12.77 5.14
CA TYR A 24 -4.79 -12.21 6.39
C TYR A 24 -3.90 -11.00 6.12
N LEU A 25 -4.21 -9.88 6.76
CA LEU A 25 -3.33 -8.74 6.88
C LEU A 25 -2.55 -8.88 8.18
N SER A 26 -1.22 -8.99 8.10
CA SER A 26 -0.34 -8.97 9.25
C SER A 26 0.40 -7.64 9.30
N VAL A 27 0.25 -6.89 10.39
CA VAL A 27 0.87 -5.57 10.55
C VAL A 27 1.96 -5.62 11.60
N TYR A 28 3.11 -5.03 11.27
CA TYR A 28 4.26 -4.89 12.14
C TYR A 28 4.55 -3.40 12.29
N PHE A 29 4.70 -2.94 13.53
CA PHE A 29 5.01 -1.55 13.84
C PHE A 29 6.44 -1.41 14.31
N PHE A 30 7.11 -0.33 13.90
CA PHE A 30 8.40 0.06 14.45
C PHE A 30 8.21 1.02 15.61
N HIS A 31 8.19 0.48 16.83
CA HIS A 31 8.09 1.26 18.06
C HIS A 31 9.38 2.04 18.28
N VAL A 32 9.30 3.37 18.31
CA VAL A 32 10.45 4.26 18.53
C VAL A 32 10.81 4.29 20.01
N VAL A 33 12.03 3.88 20.33
CA VAL A 33 12.52 3.71 21.71
C VAL A 33 13.09 5.02 22.28
N ASN A 34 13.63 5.89 21.42
CA ASN A 34 14.36 7.09 21.81
C ASN A 34 13.79 8.40 21.19
N PRO A 35 12.48 8.67 21.25
CA PRO A 35 11.85 9.79 20.55
C PRO A 35 12.48 11.16 20.91
N ASP A 36 12.80 11.41 22.18
CA ASP A 36 13.40 12.66 22.64
C ASP A 36 14.83 12.87 22.12
N ASN A 37 15.59 11.79 21.91
CA ASN A 37 16.93 11.84 21.34
C ASN A 37 16.87 12.11 19.83
N VAL A 38 15.87 11.55 19.13
CA VAL A 38 15.65 11.85 17.71
C VAL A 38 15.38 13.33 17.49
N LEU A 39 14.61 13.97 18.38
CA LEU A 39 14.38 15.42 18.32
C LEU A 39 15.66 16.25 18.54
N LYS A 40 16.69 15.68 19.16
CA LYS A 40 18.01 16.29 19.35
C LYS A 40 18.98 15.96 18.21
N GLY A 41 18.55 15.19 17.21
CA GLY A 41 19.34 14.83 16.03
C GLY A 41 20.06 13.48 16.12
N GLU A 42 19.79 12.65 17.13
CA GLU A 42 20.31 11.28 17.18
C GLU A 42 19.55 10.36 16.21
N LYS A 43 20.17 9.23 15.83
CA LYS A 43 19.52 8.23 14.98
C LYS A 43 18.29 7.62 15.68
N PRO A 44 17.16 7.43 14.98
CA PRO A 44 16.04 6.67 15.52
C PRO A 44 16.44 5.24 15.83
N GLN A 45 16.08 4.77 17.02
CA GLN A 45 16.15 3.39 17.43
C GLN A 45 14.74 2.84 17.52
N VAL A 46 14.49 1.74 16.81
CA VAL A 46 13.18 1.11 16.74
C VAL A 46 13.21 -0.34 17.22
N GLN A 47 12.08 -0.80 17.71
CA GLN A 47 11.80 -2.22 17.99
C GLN A 47 10.57 -2.63 17.19
N GLU A 48 10.69 -3.69 16.40
CA GLU A 48 9.55 -4.26 15.71
C GLU A 48 8.55 -4.85 16.73
N ARG A 49 7.27 -4.54 16.56
CA ARG A 49 6.16 -5.08 17.34
C ARG A 49 5.09 -5.63 16.42
N GLY A 50 4.84 -6.92 16.52
CA GLY A 50 3.84 -7.62 15.72
C GLY A 50 4.10 -9.12 15.66
N PRO A 51 3.33 -9.86 14.84
CA PRO A 51 2.26 -9.32 14.00
C PRO A 51 1.00 -8.97 14.81
N TYR A 52 0.29 -7.95 14.35
CA TYR A 52 -1.13 -7.75 14.64
C TYR A 52 -1.92 -8.22 13.42
N VAL A 53 -2.66 -9.32 13.59
CA VAL A 53 -3.26 -10.06 12.48
C VAL A 53 -4.75 -9.74 12.36
N TYR A 54 -5.18 -9.41 11.15
CA TYR A 54 -6.57 -9.22 10.79
C TYR A 54 -6.97 -10.21 9.71
N ARG A 55 -8.08 -10.91 9.90
CA ARG A 55 -8.71 -11.65 8.83
C ARG A 55 -9.41 -10.66 7.91
N GLU A 56 -9.07 -10.72 6.64
CA GLU A 56 -9.64 -9.89 5.60
C GLU A 56 -10.72 -10.69 4.85
N PHE A 57 -11.92 -10.12 4.76
CA PHE A 57 -13.00 -10.63 3.92
C PHE A 57 -13.15 -9.73 2.70
N ARG A 58 -13.23 -10.34 1.52
CA ARG A 58 -13.40 -9.64 0.25
C ARG A 58 -14.68 -10.12 -0.42
N HIS A 59 -15.50 -9.19 -0.88
CA HIS A 59 -16.67 -9.53 -1.68
C HIS A 59 -16.88 -8.49 -2.79
N LYS A 60 -17.29 -8.97 -3.97
CA LYS A 60 -17.62 -8.10 -5.10
C LYS A 60 -19.11 -7.80 -5.11
N SER A 61 -19.47 -6.52 -5.22
CA SER A 61 -20.84 -6.04 -5.34
C SER A 61 -20.98 -5.10 -6.54
N ASN A 62 -22.23 -4.70 -6.85
CA ASN A 62 -22.57 -3.86 -8.00
C ASN A 62 -21.96 -4.41 -9.32
N ILE A 63 -22.09 -5.72 -9.52
CA ILE A 63 -21.53 -6.41 -10.69
C ILE A 63 -22.42 -6.15 -11.91
N THR A 64 -21.86 -5.49 -12.92
CA THR A 64 -22.55 -5.15 -14.17
C THR A 64 -21.75 -5.63 -15.36
N PHE A 65 -22.33 -6.52 -16.16
CA PHE A 65 -21.74 -6.97 -17.42
C PHE A 65 -22.01 -5.96 -18.55
N ASN A 66 -21.00 -5.72 -19.38
CA ASN A 66 -21.03 -4.72 -20.45
C ASN A 66 -20.90 -5.40 -21.83
N ASP A 67 -21.45 -4.77 -22.87
CA ASP A 67 -21.47 -5.34 -24.23
C ASP A 67 -20.07 -5.49 -24.88
N ASN A 68 -19.07 -4.82 -24.32
CA ASN A 68 -17.70 -4.77 -24.81
C ASN A 68 -16.76 -5.84 -24.19
N ASP A 69 -17.30 -6.98 -23.74
CA ASP A 69 -16.54 -8.08 -23.12
C ASP A 69 -15.90 -7.70 -21.77
N THR A 70 -16.52 -6.77 -21.04
CA THR A 70 -16.05 -6.34 -19.73
C THR A 70 -17.13 -6.50 -18.67
N VAL A 71 -16.69 -6.54 -17.41
CA VAL A 71 -17.54 -6.52 -16.23
C VAL A 71 -17.03 -5.45 -15.26
N SER A 72 -17.96 -4.65 -14.74
CA SER A 72 -17.69 -3.62 -13.75
C SER A 72 -18.12 -4.11 -12.36
N PHE A 73 -17.33 -3.85 -11.33
CA PHE A 73 -17.65 -4.23 -9.95
C PHE A 73 -16.95 -3.33 -8.93
N LEU A 74 -17.54 -3.24 -7.73
CA LEU A 74 -16.90 -2.72 -6.54
C LEU A 74 -16.44 -3.89 -5.68
N GLU A 75 -15.22 -3.82 -5.18
CA GLU A 75 -14.72 -4.81 -4.22
C GLU A 75 -14.63 -4.21 -2.83
N TYR A 76 -15.38 -4.78 -1.91
CA TYR A 76 -15.43 -4.36 -0.53
C TYR A 76 -14.54 -5.23 0.33
N ARG A 77 -13.82 -4.59 1.26
CA ARG A 77 -12.88 -5.23 2.18
C ARG A 77 -13.33 -4.98 3.61
N THR A 78 -13.39 -6.02 4.42
CA THR A 78 -13.62 -5.88 5.88
C THR A 78 -12.52 -6.61 6.64
N PHE A 79 -12.12 -6.03 7.76
CA PHE A 79 -11.02 -6.53 8.58
C PHE A 79 -11.52 -6.90 9.97
N GLN A 80 -11.23 -8.13 10.39
CA GLN A 80 -11.58 -8.64 11.71
C GLN A 80 -10.32 -9.08 12.43
N PHE A 81 -9.99 -8.40 13.54
CA PHE A 81 -8.83 -8.72 14.36
C PHE A 81 -8.83 -10.18 14.82
N GLN A 82 -7.65 -10.81 14.84
CA GLN A 82 -7.44 -12.21 15.19
C GLN A 82 -6.51 -12.33 16.41
N PRO A 83 -7.00 -12.15 17.64
CA PRO A 83 -6.16 -12.19 18.85
C PRO A 83 -5.30 -13.46 18.95
N ALA A 84 -5.85 -14.62 18.59
CA ALA A 84 -5.15 -15.90 18.64
C ALA A 84 -4.00 -16.06 17.62
N LYS A 85 -3.92 -15.17 16.62
CA LYS A 85 -2.84 -15.14 15.62
C LYS A 85 -1.91 -13.93 15.79
N SER A 86 -2.24 -13.03 16.72
CA SER A 86 -1.49 -11.81 16.98
C SER A 86 -0.52 -12.00 18.15
N TYR A 87 0.60 -11.30 18.11
CA TYR A 87 1.53 -11.22 19.24
C TYR A 87 0.96 -10.39 20.40
N GLY A 88 0.17 -9.37 20.07
CA GLY A 88 -0.40 -8.41 21.01
C GLY A 88 -1.88 -8.14 20.78
N LEU A 89 -2.43 -7.15 21.47
CA LEU A 89 -3.81 -6.69 21.34
C LEU A 89 -3.89 -5.33 20.63
N GLU A 90 -5.05 -4.99 20.07
CA GLU A 90 -5.27 -3.66 19.49
C GLU A 90 -5.15 -2.52 20.52
N SER A 91 -5.24 -2.84 21.82
CA SER A 91 -5.01 -1.91 22.93
C SER A 91 -3.53 -1.64 23.23
N ASP A 92 -2.60 -2.32 22.58
CA ASP A 92 -1.17 -2.14 22.83
C ASP A 92 -0.70 -0.79 22.31
N TYR A 93 0.09 -0.09 23.12
CA TYR A 93 0.59 1.24 22.78
C TYR A 93 1.86 1.16 21.93
N ILE A 94 1.90 1.99 20.87
CA ILE A 94 3.03 2.17 19.97
C ILE A 94 3.41 3.65 19.97
N VAL A 95 4.71 3.90 20.18
CA VAL A 95 5.31 5.22 19.96
C VAL A 95 5.84 5.25 18.54
N MET A 96 5.36 6.18 17.72
CA MET A 96 5.80 6.34 16.34
C MET A 96 5.69 7.80 15.89
N PRO A 97 6.31 8.20 14.76
CA PRO A 97 6.18 9.55 14.24
C PRO A 97 4.70 9.94 14.05
N ASN A 98 4.32 11.13 14.52
CA ASN A 98 2.98 11.66 14.34
C ASN A 98 2.83 12.15 12.89
N ILE A 99 2.29 11.27 12.03
CA ILE A 99 2.19 11.50 10.59
C ILE A 99 1.41 12.79 10.30
N LEU A 100 0.33 13.07 11.04
CA LEU A 100 -0.50 14.26 10.85
C LEU A 100 0.29 15.53 11.13
N VAL A 101 0.92 15.64 12.29
CA VAL A 101 1.71 16.81 12.71
C VAL A 101 2.89 17.04 11.78
N LEU A 102 3.65 15.98 11.48
CA LEU A 102 4.85 16.08 10.65
C LEU A 102 4.51 16.42 9.20
N THR A 103 3.39 15.89 8.68
CA THR A 103 2.87 16.29 7.35
C THR A 103 2.48 17.76 7.35
N ALA A 104 1.69 18.20 8.33
CA ALA A 104 1.27 19.60 8.44
C ALA A 104 2.47 20.56 8.53
N ALA A 105 3.49 20.20 9.31
CA ALA A 105 4.73 20.97 9.43
C ALA A 105 5.48 21.08 8.09
N MET A 106 5.55 19.98 7.32
CA MET A 106 6.21 19.98 6.01
C MET A 106 5.43 20.76 4.94
N LEU A 107 4.09 20.71 4.97
CA LEU A 107 3.25 21.48 4.04
C LEU A 107 3.42 22.99 4.20
N VAL A 108 3.71 23.47 5.42
CA VAL A 108 3.96 24.90 5.69
C VAL A 108 5.42 25.32 5.60
N GLU A 109 6.33 24.43 5.17
CA GLU A 109 7.77 24.70 5.12
C GLU A 109 8.11 25.94 4.27
N ASN A 110 7.47 26.10 3.12
CA ASN A 110 7.74 27.20 2.19
C ASN A 110 6.76 28.38 2.35
N GLN A 111 5.97 28.38 3.43
CA GLN A 111 4.99 29.42 3.72
C GLN A 111 5.57 30.58 4.55
N PRO A 112 4.89 31.75 4.61
CA PRO A 112 5.34 32.89 5.39
C PRO A 112 5.55 32.56 6.88
N LEU A 113 6.50 33.26 7.52
CA LEU A 113 6.84 33.03 8.92
C LEU A 113 5.63 33.17 9.87
N SER A 114 4.71 34.10 9.59
CA SER A 114 3.49 34.27 10.37
C SER A 114 2.63 33.00 10.41
N LEU A 115 2.53 32.29 9.28
CA LEU A 115 1.76 31.05 9.19
C LEU A 115 2.44 29.91 9.95
N LYS A 116 3.77 29.84 9.89
CA LYS A 116 4.55 28.85 10.67
C LYS A 116 4.43 29.09 12.18
N VAL A 117 4.49 30.35 12.62
CA VAL A 117 4.28 30.71 14.03
C VAL A 117 2.87 30.35 14.48
N LEU A 118 1.85 30.63 13.66
CA LEU A 118 0.47 30.23 13.94
C LEU A 118 0.35 28.70 14.07
N MET A 119 0.96 27.94 13.16
CA MET A 119 0.94 26.48 13.20
C MET A 119 1.68 25.93 14.44
N SER A 120 2.82 26.50 14.79
CA SER A 120 3.57 26.12 16.01
C SER A 120 2.77 26.40 17.28
N LEU A 121 2.09 27.55 17.33
CA LEU A 121 1.20 27.87 18.44
C LEU A 121 0.05 26.86 18.50
N ALA A 122 -0.57 26.54 17.37
CA ALA A 122 -1.63 25.53 17.30
C ALA A 122 -1.13 24.18 17.84
N PHE A 123 0.00 23.66 17.36
CA PHE A 123 0.59 22.42 17.86
C PHE A 123 0.80 22.46 19.38
N SER A 124 1.41 23.52 19.90
CA SER A 124 1.65 23.67 21.34
C SER A 124 0.35 23.70 22.15
N THR A 125 -0.64 24.49 21.71
CA THR A 125 -1.93 24.64 22.42
C THR A 125 -2.81 23.40 22.37
N LEU A 126 -2.73 22.62 21.29
CA LEU A 126 -3.49 21.37 21.12
C LEU A 126 -2.78 20.17 21.76
N GLY A 127 -1.56 20.35 22.28
CA GLY A 127 -0.78 19.27 22.87
C GLY A 127 -0.12 18.35 21.84
N GLU A 128 -0.03 18.79 20.59
CA GLU A 128 0.58 18.03 19.50
C GLU A 128 2.10 17.90 19.66
N ARG A 129 2.61 16.73 19.29
CA ARG A 129 4.03 16.37 19.36
C ARG A 129 4.46 15.66 18.09
N ALA A 130 5.75 15.74 17.78
CA ALA A 130 6.35 15.09 16.62
C ALA A 130 6.27 13.55 16.68
N PHE A 131 6.18 12.97 17.87
CA PHE A 131 5.92 11.55 18.08
C PHE A 131 4.58 11.39 18.81
N MET A 132 3.77 10.44 18.35
CA MET A 132 2.53 10.06 18.99
C MET A 132 2.71 8.75 19.75
N ASN A 133 1.97 8.60 20.85
CA ASN A 133 1.85 7.37 21.60
C ASN A 133 0.38 6.95 21.62
N ARG A 134 0.03 5.98 20.77
CA ARG A 134 -1.37 5.59 20.51
C ARG A 134 -1.48 4.08 20.48
N THR A 135 -2.70 3.58 20.69
CA THR A 135 -2.99 2.16 20.58
C THR A 135 -2.92 1.70 19.13
N VAL A 136 -2.64 0.42 18.89
CA VAL A 136 -2.66 -0.17 17.54
C VAL A 136 -4.00 0.06 16.84
N GLY A 137 -5.12 -0.10 17.54
CA GLY A 137 -6.45 0.12 17.00
C GLY A 137 -6.66 1.57 16.53
N GLU A 138 -6.20 2.56 17.32
CA GLU A 138 -6.24 3.97 16.92
C GLU A 138 -5.38 4.24 15.69
N ILE A 139 -4.14 3.73 15.64
CA ILE A 139 -3.24 3.95 14.49
C ILE A 139 -3.80 3.34 13.21
N MET A 140 -4.37 2.14 13.31
CA MET A 140 -4.92 1.39 12.18
C MET A 140 -6.23 1.99 11.67
N TRP A 141 -7.22 2.12 12.54
CA TRP A 141 -8.62 2.38 12.15
C TRP A 141 -9.07 3.80 12.42
N GLY A 142 -8.28 4.54 13.18
CA GLY A 142 -8.34 5.97 13.29
C GLY A 142 -8.75 6.48 14.67
N TYR A 143 -8.28 7.68 14.97
CA TYR A 143 -8.57 8.43 16.18
C TYR A 143 -8.98 9.86 15.84
N GLU A 144 -9.69 10.50 16.76
CA GLU A 144 -10.04 11.92 16.64
C GLU A 144 -8.86 12.77 17.10
N ASP A 145 -8.53 13.79 16.31
CA ASP A 145 -7.40 14.66 16.54
C ASP A 145 -7.82 16.14 16.41
N PRO A 146 -7.68 16.96 17.46
CA PRO A 146 -8.05 18.37 17.42
C PRO A 146 -7.34 19.19 16.32
N LEU A 147 -6.16 18.74 15.86
CA LEU A 147 -5.45 19.38 14.76
C LEU A 147 -6.21 19.26 13.44
N MET A 148 -6.97 18.18 13.24
CA MET A 148 -7.82 18.03 12.05
C MET A 148 -8.88 19.12 11.98
N ASP A 149 -9.56 19.41 13.10
CA ASP A 149 -10.56 20.47 13.18
C ASP A 149 -9.95 21.85 12.93
N PHE A 150 -8.76 22.09 13.48
CA PHE A 150 -8.00 23.31 13.21
C PHE A 150 -7.64 23.45 11.73
N ILE A 151 -7.10 22.39 11.11
CA ILE A 151 -6.72 22.39 9.69
C ILE A 151 -7.96 22.64 8.82
N ASN A 152 -9.05 21.94 9.05
CA ASN A 152 -10.28 22.09 8.26
C ASN A 152 -10.87 23.49 8.37
N LYS A 153 -10.75 24.14 9.54
CA LYS A 153 -11.26 25.49 9.77
C LYS A 153 -10.41 26.59 9.11
N TYR A 154 -9.09 26.48 9.19
CA TYR A 154 -8.17 27.55 8.76
C TYR A 154 -7.52 27.29 7.39
N PHE A 155 -7.53 26.05 6.91
CA PHE A 155 -6.98 25.59 5.63
C PHE A 155 -8.00 24.69 4.90
N PRO A 156 -9.16 25.24 4.51
CA PRO A 156 -10.19 24.45 3.84
C PRO A 156 -9.63 23.83 2.55
N ASN A 157 -9.97 22.57 2.31
CA ASN A 157 -9.52 21.73 1.19
C ASN A 157 -8.06 21.24 1.24
N LEU A 158 -7.32 21.45 2.34
CA LEU A 158 -5.98 20.89 2.48
C LEU A 158 -5.99 19.36 2.62
N LEU A 159 -6.96 18.84 3.38
CA LEU A 159 -7.18 17.40 3.56
C LEU A 159 -8.58 17.04 3.02
N PRO A 160 -8.72 15.94 2.26
CA PRO A 160 -9.99 15.55 1.67
C PRO A 160 -10.90 14.75 2.60
N PHE A 161 -10.46 14.49 3.83
CA PHE A 161 -11.20 13.70 4.82
C PHE A 161 -11.57 14.55 6.03
N ASN A 162 -12.79 14.33 6.52
CA ASN A 162 -13.31 14.92 7.76
C ASN A 162 -13.43 13.82 8.81
N GLY A 163 -12.98 14.09 10.04
CA GLY A 163 -13.10 13.16 11.17
C GLY A 163 -11.78 12.47 11.53
N LYS A 164 -11.78 11.13 11.57
CA LYS A 164 -10.70 10.34 12.17
C LYS A 164 -9.48 10.19 11.27
N PHE A 165 -8.29 10.36 11.83
CA PHE A 165 -7.03 10.05 11.17
C PHE A 165 -6.58 8.63 11.53
N GLY A 166 -6.30 7.79 10.54
CA GLY A 166 -5.74 6.44 10.71
C GLY A 166 -5.13 5.94 9.40
N LEU A 167 -4.18 5.02 9.47
CA LEU A 167 -3.48 4.51 8.28
C LEU A 167 -4.41 3.78 7.31
N PHE A 168 -5.43 3.11 7.85
CA PHE A 168 -6.39 2.29 7.11
C PHE A 168 -7.84 2.63 7.48
N SER A 169 -8.09 3.83 8.03
CA SER A 169 -9.41 4.27 8.49
C SER A 169 -10.47 4.20 7.37
N GLU A 170 -10.07 4.49 6.13
CA GLU A 170 -10.94 4.44 4.96
C GLU A 170 -10.93 3.09 4.22
N LEU A 171 -10.28 2.04 4.74
CA LEU A 171 -10.26 0.72 4.10
C LEU A 171 -11.27 -0.27 4.68
N ASN A 172 -11.71 -0.09 5.93
CA ASN A 172 -12.59 -1.05 6.57
C ASN A 172 -14.05 -0.82 6.19
N ASN A 173 -14.69 -1.84 5.63
CA ASN A 173 -16.05 -1.81 5.10
C ASN A 173 -16.25 -0.79 3.97
N THR A 174 -15.20 -0.59 3.17
CA THR A 174 -15.19 0.30 2.00
C THR A 174 -14.63 -0.43 0.79
N HIS A 175 -14.55 0.26 -0.35
CA HIS A 175 -14.02 -0.28 -1.60
C HIS A 175 -12.90 0.60 -2.17
N SER A 176 -11.91 -0.01 -2.81
CA SER A 176 -10.76 0.69 -3.44
C SER A 176 -11.09 1.25 -4.84
N GLY A 177 -12.35 1.62 -5.09
CA GLY A 177 -12.84 2.12 -6.38
C GLY A 177 -13.51 1.10 -7.30
N LEU A 178 -14.06 1.58 -8.42
CA LEU A 178 -14.76 0.79 -9.44
C LEU A 178 -13.77 0.21 -10.44
N PHE A 179 -13.65 -1.11 -10.45
CA PHE A 179 -12.90 -1.83 -11.47
C PHE A 179 -13.79 -2.23 -12.63
N THR A 180 -13.29 -2.04 -13.85
CA THR A 180 -13.86 -2.61 -15.07
C THR A 180 -12.80 -3.51 -15.69
N VAL A 181 -13.04 -4.82 -15.74
CA VAL A 181 -12.08 -5.83 -16.21
C VAL A 181 -12.64 -6.62 -17.38
N PHE A 182 -11.78 -7.18 -18.22
CA PHE A 182 -12.21 -8.06 -19.30
C PHE A 182 -12.63 -9.44 -18.77
N THR A 183 -13.74 -9.97 -19.29
CA THR A 183 -14.32 -11.24 -18.84
C THR A 183 -13.64 -12.47 -19.44
N GLY A 184 -12.95 -12.29 -20.58
CA GLY A 184 -12.34 -13.38 -21.34
C GLY A 184 -13.33 -14.22 -22.15
N VAL A 185 -14.57 -13.74 -22.35
CA VAL A 185 -15.59 -14.46 -23.11
C VAL A 185 -15.32 -14.37 -24.61
N LYS A 186 -15.07 -13.16 -25.14
CA LYS A 186 -14.73 -12.95 -26.56
C LYS A 186 -13.25 -13.19 -26.83
N ASP A 187 -12.38 -12.61 -26.00
CA ASP A 187 -10.93 -12.77 -26.15
C ASP A 187 -10.30 -13.22 -24.86
N PHE A 188 -9.87 -14.49 -24.87
CA PHE A 188 -9.32 -15.15 -23.71
C PHE A 188 -8.00 -14.55 -23.24
N SER A 189 -7.19 -14.00 -24.15
CA SER A 189 -5.88 -13.45 -23.83
C SER A 189 -5.94 -12.23 -22.90
N ARG A 190 -7.11 -11.59 -22.81
CA ARG A 190 -7.34 -10.39 -22.02
C ARG A 190 -8.03 -10.64 -20.69
N ILE A 191 -8.38 -11.88 -20.36
CA ILE A 191 -9.13 -12.20 -19.14
C ILE A 191 -8.47 -11.58 -17.89
N HIS A 192 -9.29 -11.04 -16.99
CA HIS A 192 -8.89 -10.34 -15.76
C HIS A 192 -8.14 -9.02 -15.94
N LEU A 193 -7.69 -8.66 -17.15
CA LEU A 193 -7.01 -7.38 -17.37
C LEU A 193 -7.95 -6.22 -17.05
N VAL A 194 -7.41 -5.21 -16.39
CA VAL A 194 -8.12 -3.98 -16.06
C VAL A 194 -8.25 -3.15 -17.34
N ASN A 195 -9.48 -2.90 -17.76
CA ASN A 195 -9.78 -1.95 -18.82
C ASN A 195 -9.80 -0.52 -18.25
N LYS A 196 -10.45 -0.34 -17.09
CA LYS A 196 -10.57 0.96 -16.40
C LYS A 196 -10.62 0.78 -14.89
N TRP A 197 -10.12 1.77 -14.17
CA TRP A 197 -10.34 1.96 -12.74
C TRP A 197 -10.92 3.37 -12.52
N ASN A 198 -12.06 3.47 -11.83
CA ASN A 198 -12.83 4.72 -11.67
C ASN A 198 -13.09 5.45 -13.00
N GLY A 199 -13.32 4.70 -14.08
CA GLY A 199 -13.53 5.24 -15.42
C GLY A 199 -12.26 5.68 -16.16
N LEU A 200 -11.09 5.60 -15.51
CA LEU A 200 -9.80 6.01 -16.05
C LEU A 200 -8.99 4.80 -16.55
N SER A 201 -8.27 4.95 -17.66
CA SER A 201 -7.28 3.98 -18.16
C SER A 201 -5.84 4.35 -17.77
N LYS A 202 -5.64 5.57 -17.28
CA LYS A 202 -4.38 6.04 -16.68
C LYS A 202 -4.69 6.96 -15.51
N VAL A 203 -3.86 6.92 -14.48
CA VAL A 203 -3.89 7.88 -13.36
C VAL A 203 -3.18 9.18 -13.75
N SER A 204 -3.12 10.14 -12.82
CA SER A 204 -2.43 11.42 -13.02
C SER A 204 -1.54 11.78 -11.83
N PHE A 205 -0.96 10.76 -11.19
CA PHE A 205 -0.12 10.90 -10.00
C PHE A 205 1.36 11.09 -10.32
N TRP A 206 1.79 10.64 -11.50
CA TRP A 206 3.20 10.48 -11.86
C TRP A 206 3.63 11.42 -12.99
N HIS A 207 4.95 11.57 -13.17
CA HIS A 207 5.54 12.55 -14.07
C HIS A 207 5.72 12.05 -15.52
N SER A 208 5.33 10.81 -15.82
CA SER A 208 5.35 10.28 -17.19
C SER A 208 4.06 9.53 -17.51
N ASP A 209 3.70 9.49 -18.79
CA ASP A 209 2.52 8.75 -19.26
C ASP A 209 2.63 7.25 -18.94
N GLN A 210 3.83 6.67 -19.09
CA GLN A 210 4.09 5.26 -18.79
C GLN A 210 3.83 4.93 -17.32
N CYS A 211 4.33 5.76 -16.40
CA CYS A 211 4.16 5.54 -14.96
C CYS A 211 2.69 5.68 -14.53
N ASN A 212 1.91 6.47 -15.27
CA ASN A 212 0.49 6.67 -15.05
C ASN A 212 -0.39 5.54 -15.61
N MET A 213 0.14 4.60 -16.40
CA MET A 213 -0.68 3.53 -16.97
C MET A 213 -1.23 2.58 -15.90
N ILE A 214 -2.51 2.21 -16.04
CA ILE A 214 -3.15 1.12 -15.30
C ILE A 214 -2.96 -0.16 -16.12
N ASN A 215 -2.03 -1.02 -15.71
CA ASN A 215 -1.61 -2.21 -16.44
C ASN A 215 -1.94 -3.48 -15.65
N GLY A 216 -2.12 -4.58 -16.38
CA GLY A 216 -2.32 -5.90 -15.81
C GLY A 216 -3.70 -6.10 -15.19
N THR A 217 -3.78 -6.93 -14.15
CA THR A 217 -5.05 -7.30 -13.50
C THR A 217 -5.31 -6.48 -12.24
N SER A 218 -6.41 -6.75 -11.53
CA SER A 218 -6.67 -6.18 -10.20
C SER A 218 -5.88 -6.87 -9.07
N GLY A 219 -4.91 -7.74 -9.40
CA GLY A 219 -4.00 -8.39 -8.44
C GLY A 219 -4.58 -9.61 -7.71
N GLN A 220 -5.62 -10.23 -8.26
CA GLN A 220 -6.29 -11.38 -7.62
C GLN A 220 -6.23 -12.67 -8.42
N MET A 221 -6.31 -12.55 -9.75
CA MET A 221 -6.27 -13.66 -10.69
C MET A 221 -5.55 -13.18 -11.94
N TRP A 222 -4.89 -14.10 -12.63
CA TRP A 222 -4.22 -13.87 -13.89
C TRP A 222 -4.76 -14.81 -14.95
N ALA A 223 -4.41 -14.55 -16.21
CA ALA A 223 -4.76 -15.44 -17.30
C ALA A 223 -4.12 -16.83 -17.08
N PRO A 224 -4.82 -17.93 -17.39
CA PRO A 224 -4.26 -19.27 -17.31
C PRO A 224 -3.31 -19.60 -18.46
N PHE A 225 -2.72 -20.79 -18.38
CA PHE A 225 -1.68 -21.28 -19.29
C PHE A 225 -0.44 -20.38 -19.27
N MET A 226 -0.05 -20.01 -18.05
CA MET A 226 1.15 -19.23 -17.81
C MET A 226 2.39 -20.03 -18.18
N THR A 227 3.39 -19.33 -18.70
CA THR A 227 4.72 -19.84 -19.01
C THR A 227 5.78 -19.08 -18.20
N PRO A 228 7.04 -19.57 -18.11
CA PRO A 228 8.13 -18.83 -17.47
C PRO A 228 8.40 -17.45 -18.08
N GLU A 229 8.02 -17.20 -19.33
CA GLU A 229 8.13 -15.91 -20.00
C GLU A 229 7.00 -14.94 -19.63
N SER A 230 5.96 -15.44 -18.97
CA SER A 230 4.86 -14.61 -18.46
C SER A 230 5.34 -13.69 -17.34
N SER A 231 4.65 -12.59 -17.12
CA SER A 231 4.86 -11.72 -15.97
C SER A 231 3.55 -11.34 -15.31
N LEU A 232 3.56 -11.18 -13.99
CA LEU A 232 2.38 -10.76 -13.24
C LEU A 232 2.35 -9.25 -13.14
N GLU A 233 1.61 -8.62 -14.04
CA GLU A 233 1.31 -7.19 -13.94
C GLU A 233 -0.03 -7.00 -13.24
N PHE A 234 -0.09 -6.01 -12.34
CA PHE A 234 -1.33 -5.64 -11.66
C PHE A 234 -1.30 -4.18 -11.19
N TYR A 235 -2.48 -3.56 -11.17
CA TYR A 235 -2.67 -2.23 -10.62
C TYR A 235 -3.13 -2.31 -9.17
N SER A 236 -2.40 -1.63 -8.28
CA SER A 236 -2.76 -1.50 -6.87
C SER A 236 -3.13 -0.05 -6.56
N PRO A 237 -4.42 0.24 -6.27
CA PRO A 237 -4.85 1.56 -5.80
C PRO A 237 -4.10 1.96 -4.53
N ASP A 238 -3.87 1.02 -3.62
CA ASP A 238 -3.20 1.25 -2.33
C ASP A 238 -1.73 1.67 -2.50
N ALA A 239 -1.05 1.15 -3.54
CA ALA A 239 0.32 1.50 -3.90
C ALA A 239 0.41 2.61 -4.96
N CYS A 240 -0.73 3.12 -5.44
CA CYS A 240 -0.86 4.21 -6.42
C CYS A 240 -0.21 3.96 -7.79
N ARG A 241 0.16 2.73 -8.13
CA ARG A 241 0.79 2.39 -9.43
C ARG A 241 0.54 0.95 -9.84
N SER A 242 0.85 0.70 -11.10
CA SER A 242 1.01 -0.66 -11.62
C SER A 242 2.36 -1.24 -11.18
N MET A 243 2.35 -2.52 -10.79
CA MET A 243 3.52 -3.28 -10.38
C MET A 243 3.65 -4.54 -11.23
N LYS A 244 4.88 -5.04 -11.38
CA LYS A 244 5.22 -6.20 -12.19
C LYS A 244 6.09 -7.16 -11.38
N LEU A 245 5.64 -8.41 -11.26
CA LEU A 245 6.44 -9.52 -10.74
C LEU A 245 6.95 -10.39 -11.88
N VAL A 246 8.14 -10.95 -11.70
CA VAL A 246 8.84 -11.76 -12.70
C VAL A 246 8.96 -13.20 -12.22
N TYR A 247 8.95 -14.13 -13.15
CA TYR A 247 9.15 -15.55 -12.86
C TYR A 247 10.51 -15.77 -12.18
N GLN A 248 10.53 -16.63 -11.17
CA GLN A 248 11.75 -17.06 -10.49
C GLN A 248 11.98 -18.56 -10.72
N GLU A 249 11.03 -19.39 -10.33
CA GLU A 249 11.19 -20.85 -10.33
C GLU A 249 9.84 -21.59 -10.38
N ALA A 250 9.89 -22.86 -10.76
CA ALA A 250 8.77 -23.78 -10.61
C ALA A 250 8.84 -24.49 -9.24
N GLY A 251 7.70 -24.85 -8.69
CA GLY A 251 7.63 -25.51 -7.39
C GLY A 251 6.34 -26.29 -7.19
N VAL A 252 6.13 -26.73 -5.95
CA VAL A 252 4.92 -27.45 -5.53
C VAL A 252 4.45 -26.87 -4.20
N PHE A 253 3.16 -26.53 -4.12
CA PHE A 253 2.50 -26.07 -2.90
C PHE A 253 1.33 -27.01 -2.60
N GLU A 254 1.34 -27.68 -1.45
CA GLU A 254 0.30 -28.65 -1.04
C GLU A 254 -0.03 -29.70 -2.13
N GLY A 255 1.02 -30.20 -2.81
CA GLY A 255 0.88 -31.16 -3.91
C GLY A 255 0.45 -30.58 -5.26
N ILE A 256 0.24 -29.27 -5.35
CA ILE A 256 -0.19 -28.57 -6.57
C ILE A 256 1.02 -27.89 -7.24
N PRO A 257 1.26 -28.07 -8.55
CA PRO A 257 2.36 -27.42 -9.25
C PRO A 257 2.14 -25.90 -9.32
N ILE A 258 3.19 -25.13 -9.04
CA ILE A 258 3.14 -23.66 -9.07
C ILE A 258 4.33 -23.08 -9.83
N TYR A 259 4.16 -21.85 -10.30
CA TYR A 259 5.24 -20.96 -10.68
C TYR A 259 5.33 -19.83 -9.66
N ARG A 260 6.53 -19.62 -9.11
CA ARG A 260 6.83 -18.53 -8.20
C ARG A 260 7.22 -17.29 -8.97
N PHE A 261 6.51 -16.19 -8.70
CA PHE A 261 6.81 -14.87 -9.21
C PHE A 261 7.22 -13.96 -8.06
N VAL A 262 8.29 -13.18 -8.25
CA VAL A 262 8.85 -12.31 -7.21
C VAL A 262 8.94 -10.87 -7.66
N ALA A 263 8.98 -9.95 -6.70
CA ALA A 263 9.32 -8.56 -6.99
C ALA A 263 10.77 -8.48 -7.48
N PRO A 264 11.02 -7.98 -8.70
CA PRO A 264 12.38 -7.77 -9.16
C PRO A 264 13.04 -6.63 -8.38
N PRO A 265 14.39 -6.60 -8.25
CA PRO A 265 15.10 -5.46 -7.64
C PRO A 265 14.78 -4.11 -8.32
N THR A 266 14.35 -4.14 -9.59
CA THR A 266 13.95 -2.97 -10.36
C THR A 266 12.59 -2.38 -9.95
N LEU A 267 11.79 -3.06 -9.11
CA LEU A 267 10.44 -2.62 -8.76
C LEU A 267 10.43 -1.21 -8.14
N PHE A 268 11.34 -0.95 -7.19
CA PHE A 268 11.53 0.34 -6.52
C PHE A 268 12.90 0.96 -6.81
N ALA A 269 13.62 0.49 -7.82
CA ALA A 269 14.91 1.05 -8.19
C ALA A 269 14.80 2.51 -8.65
N ASN A 270 15.85 3.28 -8.43
CA ASN A 270 15.96 4.65 -8.91
C ASN A 270 15.85 4.71 -10.45
N GLY A 271 15.25 5.77 -10.99
CA GLY A 271 15.16 6.01 -12.44
C GLY A 271 16.51 6.04 -13.15
N SER A 272 17.58 6.46 -12.49
CA SER A 272 18.95 6.42 -13.03
C SER A 272 19.48 4.98 -13.20
N VAL A 273 19.03 4.04 -12.36
CA VAL A 273 19.39 2.61 -12.42
C VAL A 273 18.45 1.85 -13.36
N TYR A 274 17.16 2.20 -13.33
CA TYR A 274 16.13 1.62 -14.17
C TYR A 274 15.28 2.73 -14.81
N PRO A 275 15.62 3.19 -16.03
CA PRO A 275 14.97 4.31 -16.70
C PRO A 275 13.43 4.29 -16.74
N PRO A 276 12.76 3.13 -16.87
CA PRO A 276 11.30 3.08 -16.79
C PRO A 276 10.70 3.61 -15.48
N ASN A 277 11.48 3.71 -14.40
CA ASN A 277 11.03 4.27 -13.12
C ASN A 277 11.20 5.80 -12.98
N GLU A 278 11.82 6.48 -13.95
CA GLU A 278 12.11 7.92 -13.87
C GLU A 278 10.84 8.76 -13.61
N GLY A 279 9.71 8.38 -14.20
CA GLY A 279 8.44 9.08 -14.00
C GLY A 279 7.80 8.90 -12.62
N PHE A 280 8.23 7.89 -11.84
CA PHE A 280 7.74 7.67 -10.49
C PHE A 280 8.44 8.56 -9.45
N CYS A 281 9.68 8.94 -9.70
CA CYS A 281 10.43 9.82 -8.81
C CYS A 281 11.75 10.32 -9.44
N PRO A 282 12.14 11.59 -9.24
CA PRO A 282 13.52 12.04 -9.32
C PRO A 282 14.26 11.75 -8.00
N CYS A 283 14.22 10.51 -7.52
CA CYS A 283 14.78 10.10 -6.22
C CYS A 283 16.32 10.04 -6.26
N LEU A 284 16.99 10.13 -5.12
CA LEU A 284 18.44 9.90 -4.99
C LEU A 284 18.74 8.43 -4.65
N GLU A 285 18.03 7.85 -3.69
CA GLU A 285 18.22 6.45 -3.25
C GLU A 285 17.29 5.46 -3.98
N SER A 286 17.78 4.25 -4.23
CA SER A 286 17.01 3.11 -4.76
C SER A 286 16.30 2.33 -3.66
N GLY A 287 15.19 1.68 -4.02
CA GLY A 287 14.42 0.77 -3.16
C GLY A 287 13.27 1.42 -2.39
N ILE A 288 12.98 2.69 -2.67
CA ILE A 288 11.86 3.44 -2.11
C ILE A 288 11.03 4.11 -3.21
N GLN A 289 9.75 4.31 -2.95
CA GLN A 289 8.80 4.95 -3.85
C GLN A 289 8.07 6.05 -3.10
N ASN A 290 8.28 7.30 -3.48
CA ASN A 290 7.49 8.42 -2.96
C ASN A 290 6.03 8.26 -3.41
N VAL A 291 5.09 8.32 -2.47
CA VAL A 291 3.64 8.23 -2.73
C VAL A 291 2.89 9.49 -2.29
N SER A 292 3.59 10.61 -2.05
CA SER A 292 2.97 11.86 -1.60
C SER A 292 1.92 12.39 -2.57
N THR A 293 2.12 12.19 -3.88
CA THR A 293 1.22 12.68 -4.94
C THR A 293 -0.17 12.04 -4.88
N CYS A 294 -0.28 10.80 -4.39
CA CYS A 294 -1.55 10.11 -4.19
C CYS A 294 -2.01 10.06 -2.73
N ARG A 295 -1.17 10.54 -1.80
CA ARG A 295 -1.45 10.61 -0.35
C ARG A 295 -1.55 12.04 0.15
N PHE A 296 -2.19 12.90 -0.66
CA PHE A 296 -2.56 14.27 -0.28
C PHE A 296 -1.39 15.14 0.21
N GLY A 297 -0.20 14.92 -0.37
CA GLY A 297 1.02 15.65 0.01
C GLY A 297 1.73 15.11 1.24
N ALA A 298 1.21 14.08 1.92
CA ALA A 298 1.91 13.43 3.01
C ALA A 298 3.22 12.81 2.51
N PRO A 299 4.36 13.07 3.16
CA PRO A 299 5.69 12.68 2.68
C PRO A 299 5.98 11.20 2.97
N LEU A 300 5.12 10.34 2.44
CA LEU A 300 5.11 8.91 2.65
C LEU A 300 5.85 8.17 1.52
N PHE A 301 6.54 7.11 1.89
CA PHE A 301 7.34 6.29 0.99
C PHE A 301 6.99 4.82 1.17
N LEU A 302 6.85 4.10 0.05
CA LEU A 302 6.75 2.64 0.04
C LEU A 302 8.11 2.01 -0.20
N SER A 303 8.34 0.85 0.40
CA SER A 303 9.53 0.01 0.21
C SER A 303 9.19 -1.45 0.54
N HIS A 304 10.15 -2.35 0.38
CA HIS A 304 10.07 -3.66 1.04
C HIS A 304 10.39 -3.52 2.55
N PRO A 305 9.90 -4.44 3.40
CA PRO A 305 10.17 -4.40 4.83
C PRO A 305 11.66 -4.32 5.17
N HIS A 306 11.98 -3.53 6.21
CA HIS A 306 13.33 -3.21 6.65
C HIS A 306 14.25 -2.65 5.54
N PHE A 307 13.66 -2.03 4.51
CA PHE A 307 14.38 -1.57 3.32
C PHE A 307 15.14 -2.70 2.60
N TYR A 308 14.58 -3.90 2.59
CA TYR A 308 15.11 -5.00 1.76
C TYR A 308 15.16 -4.59 0.28
N ASN A 309 16.25 -4.94 -0.43
CA ASN A 309 16.53 -4.50 -1.81
C ASN A 309 16.59 -2.98 -2.03
N ALA A 310 16.87 -2.20 -0.98
CA ALA A 310 17.10 -0.77 -1.08
C ALA A 310 18.57 -0.39 -0.83
N ASP A 311 18.91 0.87 -1.10
CA ASP A 311 20.24 1.38 -0.80
C ASP A 311 20.52 1.29 0.71
N PRO A 312 21.70 0.75 1.13
CA PRO A 312 21.98 0.46 2.55
C PRO A 312 21.84 1.65 3.49
N VAL A 313 22.08 2.87 2.99
CA VAL A 313 21.95 4.12 3.75
C VAL A 313 20.57 4.27 4.40
N LEU A 314 19.52 3.74 3.76
CA LEU A 314 18.15 3.79 4.27
C LEU A 314 17.96 2.92 5.52
N ALA A 315 18.50 1.69 5.49
CA ALA A 315 18.49 0.81 6.65
C ALA A 315 19.44 1.30 7.75
N GLU A 316 20.62 1.80 7.38
CA GLU A 316 21.64 2.31 8.33
C GLU A 316 21.26 3.62 9.02
N ALA A 317 20.29 4.36 8.47
CA ALA A 317 19.74 5.57 9.08
C ALA A 317 18.88 5.27 10.33
N VAL A 318 18.39 4.05 10.49
CA VAL A 318 17.49 3.65 11.58
C VAL A 318 18.04 2.40 12.29
N LEU A 319 18.36 2.53 13.58
CA LEU A 319 18.86 1.41 14.38
C LEU A 319 17.72 0.42 14.70
N GLY A 320 17.95 -0.87 14.45
CA GLY A 320 16.97 -1.94 14.67
C GLY A 320 16.35 -2.51 13.39
N LEU A 321 16.77 -2.05 12.20
CA LEU A 321 16.36 -2.63 10.93
C LEU A 321 17.32 -3.74 10.49
N HIS A 322 16.76 -4.89 10.08
CA HIS A 322 17.52 -6.08 9.69
C HIS A 322 16.95 -6.68 8.39
N PRO A 323 17.22 -6.09 7.21
CA PRO A 323 16.68 -6.60 5.95
C PRO A 323 17.07 -8.06 5.69
N ASN A 324 16.08 -8.91 5.37
CA ASN A 324 16.23 -10.34 5.17
C ASN A 324 15.40 -10.82 3.97
N HIS A 325 16.00 -11.62 3.08
CA HIS A 325 15.31 -12.14 1.90
C HIS A 325 14.10 -13.02 2.24
N GLN A 326 14.26 -13.98 3.16
CA GLN A 326 13.21 -14.95 3.50
C GLN A 326 12.02 -14.25 4.19
N GLU A 327 12.31 -13.27 5.04
CA GLU A 327 11.27 -12.60 5.83
C GLU A 327 10.63 -11.43 5.07
N HIS A 328 11.34 -10.75 4.17
CA HIS A 328 10.88 -9.48 3.58
C HIS A 328 10.63 -9.51 2.07
N SER A 329 10.91 -10.63 1.39
CA SER A 329 10.59 -10.77 -0.03
C SER A 329 9.09 -10.79 -0.30
N LEU A 330 8.72 -10.21 -1.45
CA LEU A 330 7.37 -10.24 -1.99
C LEU A 330 7.30 -11.32 -3.08
N PHE A 331 6.39 -12.28 -2.94
CA PHE A 331 6.17 -13.33 -3.93
C PHE A 331 4.70 -13.72 -4.09
N LEU A 332 4.39 -14.29 -5.26
CA LEU A 332 3.12 -14.95 -5.58
C LEU A 332 3.41 -16.30 -6.24
N ASP A 333 2.87 -17.36 -5.67
CA ASP A 333 2.90 -18.71 -6.25
C ASP A 333 1.59 -18.93 -7.01
N ILE A 334 1.66 -19.06 -8.33
CA ILE A 334 0.50 -19.18 -9.21
C ILE A 334 0.42 -20.57 -9.79
N HIS A 335 -0.76 -21.18 -9.79
CA HIS A 335 -0.99 -22.43 -10.51
C HIS A 335 -0.99 -22.15 -12.04
N PRO A 336 -0.04 -22.69 -12.81
CA PRO A 336 0.24 -22.24 -14.17
C PRO A 336 -0.91 -22.50 -15.14
N VAL A 337 -1.67 -23.59 -14.94
CA VAL A 337 -2.77 -23.96 -15.85
C VAL A 337 -4.03 -23.15 -15.60
N THR A 338 -4.22 -22.58 -14.40
CA THR A 338 -5.45 -21.83 -14.05
C THR A 338 -5.24 -20.34 -13.84
N GLY A 339 -4.00 -19.88 -13.62
CA GLY A 339 -3.71 -18.47 -13.31
C GLY A 339 -4.17 -18.05 -11.90
N ILE A 340 -4.52 -19.02 -11.06
CA ILE A 340 -5.04 -18.81 -9.70
C ILE A 340 -3.86 -18.77 -8.71
N PRO A 341 -3.78 -17.75 -7.84
CA PRO A 341 -2.79 -17.73 -6.77
C PRO A 341 -3.05 -18.82 -5.73
N MET A 342 -2.01 -19.55 -5.38
CA MET A 342 -2.04 -20.67 -4.44
C MET A 342 -1.43 -20.30 -3.09
N ASN A 343 -0.37 -19.50 -3.11
CA ASN A 343 0.32 -19.01 -1.92
C ASN A 343 0.89 -17.62 -2.22
N CYS A 344 0.70 -16.67 -1.30
CA CYS A 344 1.00 -15.26 -1.54
C CYS A 344 1.65 -14.63 -0.32
N SER A 345 2.73 -13.90 -0.54
CA SER A 345 3.35 -13.04 0.47
C SER A 345 3.52 -11.66 -0.14
N VAL A 346 2.50 -10.81 0.05
CA VAL A 346 2.56 -9.40 -0.36
C VAL A 346 2.98 -8.56 0.84
N LYS A 347 4.21 -8.04 0.80
CA LYS A 347 4.83 -7.31 1.90
C LYS A 347 5.34 -5.96 1.41
N LEU A 348 4.87 -4.90 2.06
CA LEU A 348 5.27 -3.52 1.82
C LEU A 348 5.46 -2.82 3.17
N GLN A 349 6.40 -1.89 3.21
CA GLN A 349 6.63 -1.01 4.34
C GLN A 349 6.29 0.43 3.95
N LEU A 350 5.56 1.11 4.84
CA LEU A 350 5.28 2.53 4.76
C LEU A 350 6.25 3.29 5.67
N SER A 351 6.99 4.24 5.10
CA SER A 351 7.94 5.09 5.82
C SER A 351 7.55 6.55 5.69
N LEU A 352 7.82 7.35 6.73
CA LEU A 352 7.62 8.80 6.71
C LEU A 352 8.97 9.49 6.56
N TYR A 353 9.10 10.38 5.57
CA TYR A 353 10.25 11.26 5.49
C TYR A 353 10.10 12.40 6.48
N ILE A 354 11.13 12.65 7.28
CA ILE A 354 11.12 13.62 8.38
C ILE A 354 12.34 14.52 8.26
N LYS A 355 12.14 15.83 8.44
CA LYS A 355 13.21 16.81 8.55
C LYS A 355 12.82 17.95 9.49
N ALA A 356 13.81 18.68 10.00
CA ALA A 356 13.56 19.88 10.78
C ALA A 356 13.00 21.00 9.88
N VAL A 357 11.89 21.61 10.27
CA VAL A 357 11.27 22.73 9.55
C VAL A 357 11.53 24.03 10.32
N LYS A 358 12.39 24.89 9.79
CA LYS A 358 12.72 26.17 10.45
C LYS A 358 11.48 27.04 10.63
N GLY A 359 11.23 27.44 11.88
CA GLY A 359 10.06 28.22 12.28
C GLY A 359 8.87 27.39 12.75
N ILE A 360 9.01 26.06 12.79
CA ILE A 360 8.09 25.14 13.45
C ILE A 360 8.77 24.59 14.71
N GLY A 361 8.11 24.71 15.86
CA GLY A 361 8.62 24.32 17.17
C GLY A 361 7.64 23.51 17.99
#